data_AF-A0A2W4NG08-F1
#
_entry.id   AF-A0A2W4NG08-F1
#
_cell.length_a   1.000
_cell.length_b   1.000
_cell.length_c   1.000
_cell.angle_alpha   90.00
_cell.angle_beta   90.00
_cell.angle_gamma   90.00
#
_symmetry.space_group_name_H-M   'P 1'
#
loop_
_entity.id
_entity.type
_entity.pdbx_description
1 polymer ?
#
loop_
_entity_poly.entity_id
_entity_poly.type
_entity_poly.pdbx_seq_one_letter_code
_entity_poly.pdbx_strand_id
1 'polypeptide(L)'
;MTHTLSFSEKIAEIIGSWQYRNSRSDIRRFPPLEELRRSSPEEQRAFVMAAIAWLQEPENNSSSQWPVIESVSSLLRRRLPFTHDDVLALVRWVQRGRYGWRLEPHLPRIVGAYLAENQPTPALKAALGELVAELERQTLWPEARRRVLKLKEQAGIFETDLPLLAGDSWADTARAEIAALPPEQRAPWTLLLQQCAATSGSTPSQKWLKAANALVERLGGAHVRASLLRWFPLAEQPRAEPLTLPRGYEHHLLAKQRNLDVLRGLIWLCAADDTREMARALGSLAVAFYRKIPGVGPRSARLANAAIWTLGQMPGQHGMAQLALLKTRVRLPVAQKQIEAALAKAAERAGLPQDEIEELLVPTYGLSEVGLRREVLGNVTVELMVAGGVELCYTRADGKRLASAPKALKTEHGEALKELSSAAADIKAMLPAQRDRIEQLYLQQKTWPLSVWRERYLDHPLVGTL
;
A
#
# COMPACT_ATOMS: atom_id res chain seq x y z
N MET A 1 38.29 -38.21 6.19
CA MET A 1 38.11 -38.62 4.78
C MET A 1 37.10 -39.75 4.60
N THR A 2 36.79 -40.56 5.62
CA THR A 2 35.81 -41.67 5.55
C THR A 2 34.33 -41.22 5.51
N HIS A 3 33.95 -40.09 6.14
CA HIS A 3 32.56 -39.62 6.13
C HIS A 3 32.14 -38.89 4.83
N THR A 4 33.07 -38.26 4.10
CA THR A 4 32.75 -37.43 2.92
C THR A 4 32.33 -38.27 1.71
N LEU A 5 32.92 -39.46 1.55
CA LEU A 5 32.52 -40.43 0.52
C LEU A 5 31.10 -40.97 0.76
N SER A 6 30.71 -41.16 2.02
CA SER A 6 29.37 -41.66 2.41
C SER A 6 28.23 -40.68 2.08
N PHE A 7 28.45 -39.37 2.16
CA PHE A 7 27.38 -38.40 1.89
C PHE A 7 27.12 -38.18 0.39
N SER A 8 28.15 -38.30 -0.46
CA SER A 8 27.97 -38.29 -1.92
C SER A 8 27.12 -39.48 -2.39
N GLU A 9 27.35 -40.66 -1.81
CA GLU A 9 26.52 -41.85 -2.04
C GLU A 9 25.08 -41.63 -1.59
N LYS A 10 24.86 -41.08 -0.38
CA LYS A 10 23.50 -40.74 0.10
C LYS A 10 22.79 -39.72 -0.79
N ILE A 11 23.51 -38.73 -1.33
CA ILE A 11 22.96 -37.76 -2.29
C ILE A 11 22.52 -38.49 -3.58
N ALA A 12 23.35 -39.40 -4.10
CA ALA A 12 23.01 -40.21 -5.28
C ALA A 12 21.78 -41.11 -5.03
N GLU A 13 21.67 -41.73 -3.86
CA GLU A 13 20.50 -42.54 -3.47
C GLU A 13 19.20 -41.72 -3.39
N ILE A 14 19.28 -40.49 -2.85
CA ILE A 14 18.15 -39.55 -2.81
C ILE A 14 17.70 -39.19 -4.22
N ILE A 15 18.64 -38.89 -5.12
CA ILE A 15 18.38 -38.56 -6.52
C ILE A 15 17.75 -39.78 -7.24
N GLY A 16 18.32 -40.97 -7.07
CA GLY A 16 17.82 -42.20 -7.69
C GLY A 16 16.41 -42.56 -7.20
N SER A 17 16.15 -42.42 -5.91
CA SER A 17 14.81 -42.64 -5.31
C SER A 17 13.76 -41.67 -5.86
N TRP A 18 14.16 -40.43 -6.17
CA TRP A 18 13.30 -39.42 -6.78
C TRP A 18 12.96 -39.76 -8.24
N GLN A 19 13.96 -40.19 -9.02
CA GLN A 19 13.78 -40.53 -10.45
C GLN A 19 12.87 -41.75 -10.64
N TYR A 20 12.95 -42.74 -9.74
CA TYR A 20 12.17 -43.99 -9.84
C TYR A 20 10.68 -43.83 -9.46
N ARG A 21 10.33 -42.92 -8.55
CA ARG A 21 8.96 -42.86 -7.96
C ARG A 21 8.02 -41.83 -8.61
N ASN A 22 8.43 -41.17 -9.68
CA ASN A 22 7.73 -40.06 -10.33
C ASN A 22 7.50 -38.85 -9.38
N SER A 23 7.51 -37.63 -9.92
CA SER A 23 7.47 -36.34 -9.20
C SER A 23 6.20 -36.05 -8.35
N ARG A 24 5.33 -37.05 -8.17
CA ARG A 24 4.08 -36.99 -7.38
C ARG A 24 4.20 -37.55 -5.96
N SER A 25 5.33 -38.17 -5.62
CA SER A 25 5.55 -38.78 -4.29
C SER A 25 6.15 -37.78 -3.30
N ASP A 26 5.64 -37.79 -2.06
CA ASP A 26 6.14 -36.93 -0.98
C ASP A 26 7.55 -37.38 -0.57
N ILE A 27 8.56 -36.58 -0.94
CA ILE A 27 9.97 -36.81 -0.64
C ILE A 27 10.23 -37.11 0.85
N ARG A 28 9.36 -36.65 1.74
CA ARG A 28 9.43 -36.92 3.18
C ARG A 28 9.30 -38.41 3.54
N ARG A 29 8.89 -39.27 2.60
CA ARG A 29 8.72 -40.73 2.75
C ARG A 29 9.78 -41.54 1.99
N PHE A 30 10.87 -40.91 1.60
CA PHE A 30 11.95 -41.60 0.89
C PHE A 30 12.89 -42.29 1.89
N PRO A 31 13.19 -43.59 1.71
CA PRO A 31 13.99 -44.35 2.67
C PRO A 31 15.33 -43.70 3.05
N PRO A 32 16.14 -43.16 2.10
CA PRO A 32 17.40 -42.50 2.46
C PRO A 32 17.19 -41.26 3.36
N LEU A 33 16.11 -40.51 3.16
CA LEU A 33 15.77 -39.36 4.00
C LEU A 33 15.20 -39.78 5.36
N GLU A 34 14.51 -40.91 5.45
CA GLU A 34 14.08 -41.47 6.73
C GLU A 34 15.26 -41.95 7.58
N GLU A 35 16.24 -42.58 6.96
CA GLU A 35 17.48 -42.99 7.62
C GLU A 35 18.23 -41.76 8.15
N LEU A 36 18.43 -40.74 7.32
CA LEU A 36 19.02 -39.46 7.74
C LEU A 36 18.20 -38.75 8.83
N ARG A 37 16.88 -38.96 8.90
CA ARG A 37 16.09 -38.42 10.01
C ARG A 37 16.21 -39.24 11.30
N ARG A 38 16.70 -40.47 11.25
CA ARG A 38 16.93 -41.31 12.43
C ARG A 38 18.37 -41.19 12.94
N SER A 39 19.28 -40.66 12.12
CA SER A 39 20.68 -40.43 12.52
C SER A 39 20.85 -39.29 13.54
N SER A 40 22.05 -39.16 14.09
CA SER A 40 22.36 -38.15 15.10
C SER A 40 22.24 -36.72 14.56
N PRO A 41 22.00 -35.71 15.41
CA PRO A 41 21.99 -34.30 14.99
C PRO A 41 23.28 -33.87 14.29
N GLU A 42 24.43 -34.42 14.68
CA GLU A 42 25.74 -34.16 14.09
C GLU A 42 25.85 -34.74 12.68
N GLU A 43 25.32 -35.94 12.45
CA GLU A 43 25.28 -36.57 11.13
C GLU A 43 24.30 -35.83 10.20
N GLN A 44 23.14 -35.41 10.73
CA GLN A 44 22.18 -34.57 10.02
C GLN A 44 22.81 -33.22 9.61
N ARG A 45 23.54 -32.57 10.51
CA ARG A 45 24.30 -31.33 10.22
C ARG A 45 25.33 -31.56 9.13
N ALA A 46 26.14 -32.61 9.25
CA ALA A 46 27.19 -32.93 8.27
C ALA A 46 26.61 -33.18 6.87
N PHE A 47 25.50 -33.93 6.78
CA PHE A 47 24.78 -34.13 5.53
C PHE A 47 24.26 -32.82 4.94
N VAL A 48 23.64 -31.95 5.76
CA VAL A 48 23.14 -30.64 5.29
C VAL A 48 24.27 -29.83 4.67
N MET A 49 25.44 -29.78 5.31
CA MET A 49 26.58 -29.02 4.79
C MET A 49 27.17 -29.64 3.52
N ALA A 50 27.26 -30.98 3.45
CA ALA A 50 27.69 -31.69 2.24
C ALA A 50 26.71 -31.46 1.07
N ALA A 51 25.40 -31.52 1.33
CA ALA A 51 24.38 -31.27 0.34
C ALA A 51 24.39 -29.82 -0.16
N ILE A 52 24.64 -28.84 0.72
CA ILE A 52 24.76 -27.43 0.33
C ILE A 52 26.00 -27.18 -0.52
N ALA A 53 27.13 -27.83 -0.21
CA ALA A 53 28.33 -27.78 -1.05
C ALA A 53 28.05 -28.41 -2.43
N TRP A 54 27.45 -29.61 -2.46
CA TRP A 54 27.07 -30.27 -3.70
C TRP A 54 26.12 -29.43 -4.57
N LEU A 55 25.16 -28.73 -3.96
CA LEU A 55 24.23 -27.84 -4.65
C LEU A 55 24.90 -26.59 -5.26
N GLN A 56 26.14 -26.26 -4.89
CA GLN A 56 26.89 -25.14 -5.46
C GLN A 56 27.66 -25.52 -6.73
N GLU A 57 27.88 -26.82 -6.96
CA GLU A 57 28.64 -27.28 -8.13
C GLU A 57 27.86 -27.04 -9.43
N PRO A 58 28.43 -26.29 -10.41
CA PRO A 58 27.73 -25.91 -11.64
C PRO A 58 27.29 -27.09 -12.52
N GLU A 59 28.00 -28.21 -12.39
CA GLU A 59 27.78 -29.45 -13.14
C GLU A 59 26.50 -30.20 -12.74
N ASN A 60 25.90 -29.87 -11.60
CA ASN A 60 24.69 -30.52 -11.13
C ASN A 60 23.44 -29.91 -11.79
N ASN A 61 22.67 -30.74 -12.50
CA ASN A 61 21.48 -30.29 -13.24
C ASN A 61 20.27 -29.97 -12.33
N SER A 62 19.31 -29.20 -12.85
CA SER A 62 18.16 -28.70 -12.07
C SER A 62 17.21 -29.79 -11.56
N SER A 63 17.06 -30.90 -12.27
CA SER A 63 16.17 -31.99 -11.87
C SER A 63 16.72 -32.79 -10.69
N SER A 64 18.05 -32.92 -10.59
CA SER A 64 18.72 -33.56 -9.46
C SER A 64 18.86 -32.64 -8.23
N GLN A 65 18.91 -31.32 -8.43
CA GLN A 65 19.01 -30.36 -7.33
C GLN A 65 17.75 -30.31 -6.45
N TRP A 66 16.56 -30.46 -7.05
CA TRP A 66 15.30 -30.38 -6.33
C TRP A 66 15.11 -31.45 -5.22
N PRO A 67 15.31 -32.76 -5.45
CA PRO A 67 15.28 -33.77 -4.38
C PRO A 67 16.22 -33.45 -3.22
N VAL A 68 17.43 -32.98 -3.54
CA VAL A 68 18.46 -32.69 -2.55
C VAL A 68 18.04 -31.49 -1.69
N ILE A 69 17.56 -30.41 -2.31
CA ILE A 69 17.14 -29.23 -1.54
C ILE A 69 15.90 -29.47 -0.68
N GLU A 70 14.96 -30.29 -1.14
CA GLU A 70 13.82 -30.71 -0.34
C GLU A 70 14.24 -31.55 0.87
N SER A 71 15.23 -32.43 0.70
CA SER A 71 15.81 -33.23 1.79
C SER A 71 16.47 -32.33 2.84
N VAL A 72 17.26 -31.35 2.38
CA VAL A 72 17.83 -30.31 3.25
C VAL A 72 16.74 -29.52 3.98
N SER A 73 15.75 -29.00 3.27
CA SER A 73 14.64 -28.22 3.86
C SER A 73 13.84 -29.03 4.89
N SER A 74 13.72 -30.35 4.68
CA SER A 74 13.13 -31.28 5.64
C SER A 74 13.95 -31.39 6.93
N LEU A 75 15.27 -31.61 6.83
CA LEU A 75 16.16 -31.73 7.99
C LEU A 75 16.25 -30.41 8.76
N LEU A 76 16.25 -29.28 8.05
CA LEU A 76 16.19 -27.94 8.62
C LEU A 76 14.88 -27.58 9.32
N ARG A 77 13.92 -28.50 9.45
CA ARG A 77 12.78 -28.32 10.39
C ARG A 77 13.17 -28.61 11.84
N ARG A 78 14.28 -29.32 12.06
CA ARG A 78 14.79 -29.70 13.39
C ARG A 78 15.92 -28.79 13.84
N ARG A 79 16.16 -28.69 15.15
CA ARG A 79 17.31 -27.97 15.70
C ARG A 79 18.55 -28.84 15.52
N LEU A 80 19.50 -28.37 14.73
CA LEU A 80 20.77 -29.04 14.46
C LEU A 80 21.91 -28.21 15.09
N PRO A 81 23.00 -28.85 15.54
CA PRO A 81 24.11 -28.19 16.22
C PRO A 81 25.05 -27.47 15.22
N PHE A 82 24.53 -26.44 14.55
CA PHE A 82 25.30 -25.66 13.59
C PHE A 82 26.38 -24.83 14.28
N THR A 83 27.59 -24.88 13.72
CA THR A 83 28.73 -24.05 14.10
C THR A 83 28.65 -22.68 13.42
N HIS A 84 29.56 -21.77 13.81
CA HIS A 84 29.66 -20.45 13.22
C HIS A 84 29.75 -20.49 11.68
N ASP A 85 30.67 -21.31 11.16
CA ASP A 85 30.95 -21.39 9.73
C ASP A 85 29.77 -22.00 8.95
N ASP A 86 29.04 -22.94 9.56
CA ASP A 86 27.84 -23.51 8.92
C ASP A 86 26.75 -22.45 8.76
N VAL A 87 26.49 -21.66 9.81
CA VAL A 87 25.48 -20.59 9.76
C VAL A 87 25.85 -19.57 8.69
N LEU A 88 27.11 -19.17 8.63
CA LEU A 88 27.60 -18.22 7.64
C LEU A 88 27.48 -18.76 6.21
N ALA A 89 27.83 -20.04 6.00
CA ALA A 89 27.68 -20.71 4.71
C ALA A 89 26.22 -20.83 4.27
N LEU A 90 25.30 -21.15 5.19
CA LEU A 90 23.86 -21.21 4.90
C LEU A 90 23.29 -19.83 4.53
N VAL A 91 23.66 -18.77 5.25
CA VAL A 91 23.23 -17.39 4.94
C VAL A 91 23.72 -16.98 3.55
N ARG A 92 25.02 -17.20 3.25
CA ARG A 92 25.60 -16.89 1.93
C ARG A 92 25.01 -17.71 0.80
N TRP A 93 24.67 -18.97 1.07
CA TRP A 93 24.03 -19.82 0.08
C TRP A 93 22.62 -19.33 -0.25
N VAL A 94 21.85 -18.87 0.74
CA VAL A 94 20.51 -18.30 0.47
C VAL A 94 20.59 -17.06 -0.41
N GLN A 95 21.65 -16.24 -0.29
CA GLN A 95 21.85 -15.04 -1.12
C GLN A 95 22.14 -15.38 -2.60
N ARG A 96 22.85 -16.47 -2.88
CA ARG A 96 23.42 -16.77 -4.22
C ARG A 96 22.81 -18.01 -4.88
N GLY A 97 22.22 -18.89 -4.08
CA GLY A 97 21.77 -20.21 -4.50
C GLY A 97 20.43 -20.14 -5.23
N ARG A 98 20.32 -20.89 -6.32
CA ARG A 98 19.10 -21.02 -7.13
C ARG A 98 17.83 -21.36 -6.33
N TYR A 99 17.99 -22.13 -5.25
CA TYR A 99 16.90 -22.54 -4.36
C TYR A 99 16.99 -21.88 -2.97
N GLY A 100 17.65 -20.72 -2.86
CA GLY A 100 17.77 -19.97 -1.60
C GLY A 100 16.42 -19.71 -0.93
N TRP A 101 15.38 -19.45 -1.72
CA TRP A 101 14.00 -19.26 -1.25
C TRP A 101 13.42 -20.46 -0.48
N ARG A 102 13.97 -21.68 -0.65
CA ARG A 102 13.53 -22.88 0.06
C ARG A 102 14.17 -23.02 1.45
N LEU A 103 15.31 -22.35 1.65
CA LEU A 103 16.07 -22.34 2.91
C LEU A 103 15.86 -21.06 3.73
N GLU A 104 15.63 -19.93 3.07
CA GLU A 104 15.34 -18.64 3.71
C GLU A 104 14.35 -18.76 4.89
N PRO A 105 13.23 -19.51 4.78
CA PRO A 105 12.27 -19.60 5.87
C PRO A 105 12.80 -20.20 7.17
N HIS A 106 13.87 -21.01 7.10
CA HIS A 106 14.48 -21.67 8.25
C HIS A 106 15.58 -20.83 8.92
N LEU A 107 16.13 -19.84 8.21
CA LEU A 107 17.27 -19.04 8.69
C LEU A 107 17.01 -18.35 10.03
N PRO A 108 15.87 -17.69 10.30
CA PRO A 108 15.65 -17.04 11.59
C PRO A 108 15.74 -18.01 12.77
N ARG A 109 15.29 -19.26 12.59
CA ARG A 109 15.36 -20.29 13.62
C ARG A 109 16.79 -20.81 13.80
N ILE A 110 17.52 -21.01 12.71
CA ILE A 110 18.91 -21.49 12.71
C ILE A 110 19.82 -20.46 13.38
N VAL A 111 19.76 -19.21 12.92
CA VAL A 111 20.55 -18.09 13.46
C VAL A 111 20.18 -17.85 14.93
N GLY A 112 18.89 -17.91 15.28
CA GLY A 112 18.44 -17.74 16.66
C GLY A 112 18.95 -18.83 17.61
N ALA A 113 18.97 -20.08 17.15
CA ALA A 113 19.53 -21.19 17.93
C ALA A 113 21.04 -21.04 18.15
N TYR A 114 21.78 -20.59 17.14
CA TYR A 114 23.22 -20.33 17.25
C TYR A 114 23.51 -19.17 18.22
N LEU A 115 22.79 -18.04 18.09
CA LEU A 115 22.98 -16.85 18.91
C LEU A 115 22.50 -17.02 20.37
N ALA A 116 21.73 -18.05 20.68
CA ALA A 116 21.37 -18.38 22.06
C ALA A 116 22.59 -18.83 22.89
N GLU A 117 23.61 -19.37 22.22
CA GLU A 117 24.80 -19.96 22.85
C GLU A 117 26.09 -19.21 22.47
N ASN A 118 26.03 -18.29 21.49
CA ASN A 118 27.19 -17.63 20.90
C ASN A 118 26.94 -16.13 20.68
N GLN A 119 28.00 -15.32 20.72
CA GLN A 119 27.92 -13.89 20.38
C GLN A 119 27.91 -13.67 18.86
N PRO A 120 27.20 -12.65 18.35
CA PRO A 120 27.16 -12.33 16.93
C PRO A 120 28.51 -11.74 16.46
N THR A 121 29.23 -12.46 15.60
CA THR A 121 30.50 -11.97 15.02
C THR A 121 30.26 -10.88 13.98
N PRO A 122 31.24 -9.99 13.70
CA PRO A 122 31.11 -8.98 12.65
C PRO A 122 30.79 -9.57 11.27
N ALA A 123 31.38 -10.72 10.93
CA ALA A 123 31.15 -11.40 9.65
C ALA A 123 29.71 -11.89 9.50
N LEU A 124 29.12 -12.45 10.58
CA LEU A 124 27.73 -12.88 10.58
C LEU A 124 26.77 -11.69 10.51
N LYS A 125 27.05 -10.59 11.24
CA LYS A 125 26.25 -9.37 11.16
C LYS A 125 26.23 -8.78 9.74
N ALA A 126 27.39 -8.72 9.09
CA ALA A 126 27.51 -8.23 7.71
C ALA A 126 26.71 -9.11 6.73
N ALA A 127 26.87 -10.44 6.80
CA ALA A 127 26.17 -11.37 5.92
C ALA A 127 24.63 -11.31 6.13
N LEU A 128 24.17 -11.20 7.37
CA LEU A 128 22.75 -11.02 7.66
C LEU A 128 22.22 -9.67 7.16
N GLY A 129 22.99 -8.59 7.28
CA GLY A 129 22.63 -7.28 6.76
C GLY A 129 22.47 -7.25 5.25
N GLU A 130 23.41 -7.85 4.51
CA GLU A 130 23.33 -8.02 3.06
C GLU A 130 22.09 -8.84 2.65
N LEU A 131 21.81 -9.95 3.35
CA LEU A 131 20.63 -10.77 3.09
C LEU A 131 19.33 -9.99 3.36
N VAL A 132 19.26 -9.24 4.47
CA VAL A 132 18.10 -8.41 4.79
C VAL A 132 17.85 -7.38 3.69
N ALA A 133 18.89 -6.69 3.22
CA ALA A 133 18.77 -5.71 2.15
C ALA A 133 18.24 -6.34 0.85
N GLU A 134 18.71 -7.54 0.49
CA GLU A 134 18.19 -8.30 -0.65
C GLU A 134 16.70 -8.62 -0.49
N LEU A 135 16.32 -9.20 0.65
CA LEU A 135 14.94 -9.59 0.92
C LEU A 135 14.01 -8.38 0.91
N GLU A 136 14.42 -7.24 1.47
CA GLU A 136 13.60 -6.02 1.47
C GLU A 136 13.40 -5.42 0.07
N ARG A 137 14.30 -5.67 -0.88
CA ARG A 137 14.09 -5.32 -2.30
C ARG A 137 13.06 -6.22 -2.99
N GLN A 138 13.05 -7.51 -2.64
CA GLN A 138 12.22 -8.52 -3.32
C GLN A 138 10.83 -8.74 -2.69
N THR A 139 10.62 -8.31 -1.45
CA THR A 139 9.45 -8.77 -0.66
C THR A 139 8.15 -8.02 -0.99
N LEU A 140 7.15 -8.77 -1.48
CA LEU A 140 5.75 -8.35 -1.65
C LEU A 140 4.76 -9.02 -0.66
N TRP A 141 5.20 -9.95 0.21
CA TRP A 141 4.32 -10.85 1.00
C TRP A 141 4.44 -10.69 2.54
N PRO A 142 3.33 -10.81 3.32
CA PRO A 142 3.34 -10.59 4.78
C PRO A 142 4.17 -11.59 5.61
N GLU A 143 4.24 -12.88 5.24
CA GLU A 143 4.98 -13.90 6.00
C GLU A 143 6.50 -13.68 5.93
N ALA A 144 7.00 -13.20 4.79
CA ALA A 144 8.40 -12.85 4.60
C ALA A 144 8.81 -11.68 5.51
N ARG A 145 7.92 -10.71 5.76
CA ARG A 145 8.20 -9.56 6.64
C ARG A 145 8.52 -9.97 8.08
N ARG A 146 7.79 -10.93 8.66
CA ARG A 146 8.06 -11.41 10.03
C ARG A 146 9.44 -12.04 10.14
N ARG A 147 9.90 -12.73 9.09
CA ARG A 147 11.23 -13.34 9.04
C ARG A 147 12.33 -12.29 8.90
N VAL A 148 12.16 -11.32 8.01
CA VAL A 148 13.10 -10.19 7.84
C VAL A 148 13.30 -9.42 9.14
N LEU A 149 12.21 -9.11 9.87
CA LEU A 149 12.32 -8.44 11.18
C LEU A 149 13.13 -9.25 12.20
N LYS A 150 12.94 -10.57 12.22
CA LYS A 150 13.69 -11.46 13.12
C LYS A 150 15.17 -11.51 12.75
N LEU A 151 15.50 -11.53 11.45
CA LEU A 151 16.89 -11.48 10.97
C LEU A 151 17.56 -10.14 11.29
N LYS A 152 16.84 -9.02 11.20
CA LYS A 152 17.35 -7.70 11.63
C LYS A 152 17.73 -7.67 13.11
N GLU A 153 16.83 -8.14 13.96
CA GLU A 153 17.08 -8.28 15.41
C GLU A 153 18.34 -9.12 15.66
N GLN A 154 18.45 -10.27 14.99
CA GLN A 154 19.57 -11.20 15.13
C GLN A 154 20.89 -10.66 14.60
N ALA A 155 20.85 -9.82 13.55
CA ALA A 155 22.02 -9.13 13.03
C ALA A 155 22.51 -8.01 13.97
N GLY A 156 21.79 -7.72 15.06
CA GLY A 156 22.03 -6.52 15.86
C GLY A 156 21.80 -5.25 15.04
N ILE A 157 21.00 -5.34 13.97
CA ILE A 157 20.44 -4.20 13.26
C ILE A 157 19.27 -3.76 14.14
N PHE A 158 19.61 -3.11 15.25
CA PHE A 158 18.63 -2.42 16.06
C PHE A 158 18.12 -1.27 15.19
N GLU A 159 16.83 -1.29 14.82
CA GLU A 159 16.19 -0.17 14.16
C GLU A 159 16.13 1.02 15.16
N THR A 160 17.24 1.76 15.26
CA THR A 160 17.16 3.23 15.31
C THR A 160 16.86 3.80 13.92
N ASP A 161 16.77 2.95 12.89
CA ASP A 161 16.35 3.32 11.56
C ASP A 161 14.83 3.49 11.49
N LEU A 162 14.45 4.65 10.95
CA LEU A 162 13.07 5.01 10.64
C LEU A 162 12.41 3.87 9.86
N PRO A 163 11.14 3.51 10.16
CA PRO A 163 10.44 2.41 9.51
C PRO A 163 9.95 2.78 8.10
N LEU A 164 10.75 3.57 7.37
CA LEU A 164 10.53 4.11 6.04
C LEU A 164 11.63 3.59 5.10
N LEU A 165 11.22 2.93 4.04
CA LEU A 165 12.10 2.45 2.99
C LEU A 165 12.33 3.54 1.93
N ALA A 166 13.52 3.59 1.35
CA ALA A 166 13.86 4.57 0.33
C ALA A 166 13.08 4.37 -0.99
N GLY A 167 12.95 5.45 -1.77
CA GLY A 167 12.48 5.45 -3.17
C GLY A 167 11.01 5.83 -3.37
N ASP A 168 10.26 6.15 -2.31
CA ASP A 168 8.99 6.88 -2.43
C ASP A 168 9.26 8.35 -2.07
N SER A 169 8.86 9.31 -2.90
CA SER A 169 9.21 10.73 -2.74
C SER A 169 8.88 11.28 -1.34
N TRP A 170 7.72 10.91 -0.79
CA TRP A 170 7.32 11.30 0.55
C TRP A 170 8.18 10.64 1.64
N ALA A 171 8.56 9.37 1.46
CA ALA A 171 9.33 8.62 2.44
C ALA A 171 10.79 9.10 2.47
N ASP A 172 11.37 9.39 1.30
CA ASP A 172 12.71 9.97 1.19
C ASP A 172 12.76 11.37 1.81
N THR A 173 11.73 12.18 1.56
CA THR A 173 11.60 13.50 2.19
C THR A 173 11.47 13.40 3.70
N ALA A 174 10.58 12.54 4.21
CA ALA A 174 10.40 12.34 5.65
C ALA A 174 11.70 11.83 6.31
N ARG A 175 12.44 10.92 5.66
CA ARG A 175 13.75 10.45 6.15
C ARG A 175 14.77 11.58 6.23
N ALA A 176 14.87 12.40 5.19
CA ALA A 176 15.79 13.54 5.16
C ALA A 176 15.44 14.58 6.22
N GLU A 177 14.16 14.95 6.34
CA GLU A 177 13.69 15.91 7.36
C GLU A 177 13.97 15.40 8.77
N ILE A 178 13.66 14.13 9.08
CA ILE A 178 13.89 13.59 10.42
C ILE A 178 15.38 13.43 10.71
N ALA A 179 16.20 13.04 9.73
CA ALA A 179 17.65 12.96 9.90
C ALA A 179 18.28 14.33 10.22
N ALA A 180 17.71 15.42 9.69
CA ALA A 180 18.16 16.78 9.95
C ALA A 180 17.78 17.31 11.35
N LEU A 181 16.85 16.67 12.07
CA LEU A 181 16.45 17.09 13.42
C LEU A 181 17.55 16.81 14.45
N PRO A 182 17.56 17.51 15.60
CA PRO A 182 18.39 17.15 16.76
C PRO A 182 18.05 15.74 17.27
N PRO A 183 19.01 14.97 17.82
CA PRO A 183 18.79 13.59 18.27
C PRO A 183 17.58 13.40 19.20
N GLU A 184 17.34 14.39 20.07
CA GLU A 184 16.25 14.41 21.04
C GLU A 184 14.86 14.46 20.39
N GLN A 185 14.76 15.09 19.20
CA GLN A 185 13.54 15.22 18.42
C GLN A 185 13.37 14.05 17.43
N ARG A 186 14.46 13.33 17.08
CA ARG A 186 14.38 12.15 16.21
C ARG A 186 13.67 10.99 16.88
N ALA A 187 13.97 10.72 18.16
CA ALA A 187 13.45 9.54 18.84
C ALA A 187 11.90 9.49 18.91
N PRO A 188 11.19 10.58 19.24
CA PRO A 188 9.73 10.60 19.22
C PRO A 188 9.15 10.38 17.81
N TRP A 189 9.78 10.94 16.77
CA TRP A 189 9.39 10.70 15.37
C TRP A 189 9.56 9.23 14.97
N THR A 190 10.68 8.61 15.33
CA THR A 190 10.91 7.18 15.08
C THR A 190 9.84 6.33 15.77
N LEU A 191 9.53 6.61 17.04
CA LEU A 191 8.47 5.91 17.78
C LEU A 191 7.09 6.08 17.14
N LEU A 192 6.73 7.30 16.71
CA LEU A 192 5.47 7.56 16.03
C LEU A 192 5.35 6.75 14.74
N LEU A 193 6.39 6.78 13.90
CA LEU A 193 6.38 6.04 12.63
C LEU A 193 6.35 4.53 12.86
N GLN A 194 7.01 4.03 13.90
CA GLN A 194 6.97 2.60 14.27
C GLN A 194 5.56 2.19 14.70
N GLN A 195 4.90 3.04 15.51
CA GLN A 195 3.51 2.86 15.92
C GLN A 195 2.56 2.85 14.71
N CYS A 196 2.80 3.70 13.70
CA CYS A 196 2.05 3.68 12.43
C CYS A 196 2.26 2.38 11.65
N ALA A 197 3.52 1.92 11.54
CA ALA A 197 3.89 0.70 10.82
C ALA A 197 3.32 -0.60 11.41
N ALA A 198 3.03 -0.61 12.72
CA ALA A 198 2.56 -1.77 13.47
C ALA A 198 1.05 -2.04 13.34
N THR A 199 0.31 -1.19 12.63
CA THR A 199 -1.14 -1.33 12.48
C THR A 199 -1.51 -2.52 11.58
N SER A 200 -2.54 -3.28 11.93
CA SER A 200 -3.03 -4.42 11.12
C SER A 200 -4.52 -4.34 10.74
N GLY A 201 -5.35 -3.69 11.56
CA GLY A 201 -6.80 -3.56 11.32
C GLY A 201 -7.18 -2.71 10.11
N SER A 202 -8.46 -2.77 9.68
CA SER A 202 -9.02 -1.88 8.65
C SER A 202 -9.35 -0.48 9.18
N THR A 203 -9.44 -0.34 10.50
CA THR A 203 -9.61 0.91 11.25
C THR A 203 -8.67 0.91 12.46
N PRO A 204 -8.30 2.08 13.01
CA PRO A 204 -7.47 2.13 14.20
C PRO A 204 -8.28 1.74 15.45
N SER A 205 -7.65 1.07 16.40
CA SER A 205 -8.26 0.79 17.70
C SER A 205 -8.17 2.02 18.62
N GLN A 206 -9.09 2.13 19.59
CA GLN A 206 -9.04 3.17 20.63
C GLN A 206 -7.69 3.16 21.38
N LYS A 207 -7.16 1.97 21.70
CA LYS A 207 -5.84 1.81 22.32
C LYS A 207 -4.72 2.37 21.45
N TRP A 208 -4.78 2.13 20.14
CA TRP A 208 -3.78 2.65 19.20
C TRP A 208 -3.87 4.18 19.09
N LEU A 209 -5.09 4.73 18.96
CA LEU A 209 -5.31 6.19 18.87
C LEU A 209 -4.77 6.90 20.11
N LYS A 210 -5.07 6.40 21.31
CA LYS A 210 -4.56 6.97 22.56
C LYS A 210 -3.02 7.00 22.61
N ALA A 211 -2.38 5.90 22.24
CA ALA A 211 -0.93 5.80 22.23
C ALA A 211 -0.29 6.70 21.16
N ALA A 212 -0.90 6.80 19.99
CA ALA A 212 -0.38 7.61 18.89
C ALA A 212 -0.57 9.12 19.15
N ASN A 213 -1.71 9.52 19.71
CA ASN A 213 -1.98 10.92 20.08
C ASN A 213 -1.03 11.43 21.17
N ALA A 214 -0.67 10.59 22.16
CA ALA A 214 0.34 10.96 23.15
C ALA A 214 1.72 11.27 22.53
N LEU A 215 2.08 10.56 21.44
CA LEU A 215 3.30 10.86 20.67
C LEU A 215 3.18 12.14 19.85
N VAL A 216 2.00 12.41 19.27
CA VAL A 216 1.71 13.66 18.55
C VAL A 216 1.76 14.86 19.49
N GLU A 217 1.22 14.74 20.71
CA GLU A 217 1.31 15.78 21.75
C GLU A 217 2.76 16.08 22.11
N ARG A 218 3.58 15.04 22.33
CA ARG A 218 5.01 15.18 22.63
C ARG A 218 5.80 15.83 21.48
N LEU A 219 5.42 15.56 20.23
CA LEU A 219 6.02 16.16 19.03
C LEU A 219 5.51 17.56 18.72
N GLY A 220 4.39 17.96 19.33
CA GLY A 220 3.64 19.16 18.99
C GLY A 220 2.73 18.93 17.79
N GLY A 221 1.41 18.97 18.01
CA GLY A 221 0.42 18.71 16.96
C GLY A 221 0.54 19.63 15.73
N ALA A 222 0.90 20.90 15.93
CA ALA A 222 1.14 21.83 14.83
C ALA A 222 2.36 21.44 13.96
N HIS A 223 3.44 20.95 14.60
CA HIS A 223 4.63 20.48 13.90
C HIS A 223 4.32 19.21 13.09
N VAL A 224 3.61 18.25 13.69
CA VAL A 224 3.16 17.04 12.99
C VAL A 224 2.27 17.39 11.81
N ARG A 225 1.25 18.24 12.00
CA ARG A 225 0.36 18.70 10.92
C ARG A 225 1.14 19.33 9.76
N ALA A 226 2.05 20.24 10.06
CA ALA A 226 2.86 20.89 9.04
C ALA A 226 3.68 19.88 8.22
N SER A 227 4.27 18.88 8.88
CA SER A 227 5.00 17.81 8.19
C SER A 227 4.09 16.93 7.33
N LEU A 228 2.92 16.54 7.84
CA LEU A 228 1.95 15.74 7.06
C LEU A 228 1.43 16.47 5.83
N LEU A 229 1.14 17.77 5.94
CA LEU A 229 0.74 18.60 4.80
C LEU A 229 1.82 18.73 3.72
N ARG A 230 3.11 18.60 4.07
CA ARG A 230 4.21 18.49 3.09
C ARG A 230 4.32 17.09 2.50
N TRP A 231 4.18 16.05 3.31
CA TRP A 231 4.41 14.66 2.87
C TRP A 231 3.26 14.06 2.05
N PHE A 232 2.01 14.43 2.36
CA PHE A 232 0.84 13.86 1.67
C PHE A 232 0.82 14.16 0.16
N PRO A 233 1.04 15.39 -0.33
CA PRO A 233 1.13 15.65 -1.77
C PRO A 233 2.24 14.84 -2.46
N LEU A 234 3.36 14.58 -1.77
CA LEU A 234 4.45 13.76 -2.28
C LEU A 234 4.09 12.28 -2.37
N ALA A 235 3.15 11.80 -1.55
CA ALA A 235 2.69 10.41 -1.60
C ALA A 235 1.79 10.14 -2.82
N GLU A 236 1.18 11.19 -3.37
CA GLU A 236 0.39 11.11 -4.60
C GLU A 236 1.29 10.91 -5.84
N GLN A 237 2.55 11.34 -5.77
CA GLN A 237 3.46 11.31 -6.90
C GLN A 237 3.91 9.88 -7.27
N PRO A 238 4.23 9.63 -8.55
CA PRO A 238 4.93 8.42 -8.97
C PRO A 238 6.34 8.37 -8.38
N ARG A 239 6.85 7.16 -8.15
CA ARG A 239 8.26 6.93 -7.79
C ARG A 239 9.18 7.25 -8.96
N ALA A 240 10.41 7.67 -8.67
CA ALA A 240 11.46 7.83 -9.68
C ALA A 240 11.78 6.48 -10.36
N GLU A 241 11.97 5.44 -9.54
CA GLU A 241 12.20 4.07 -10.02
C GLU A 241 10.93 3.21 -9.85
N PRO A 242 10.51 2.48 -10.89
CA PRO A 242 9.34 1.63 -10.82
C PRO A 242 9.58 0.42 -9.91
N LEU A 243 8.50 -0.17 -9.40
CA LEU A 243 8.57 -1.47 -8.74
C LEU A 243 8.12 -2.55 -9.72
N THR A 244 8.80 -3.70 -9.68
CA THR A 244 8.49 -4.88 -10.48
C THR A 244 7.53 -5.80 -9.73
N LEU A 245 6.39 -6.09 -10.33
CA LEU A 245 5.44 -7.10 -9.90
C LEU A 245 5.81 -8.50 -10.41
N PRO A 246 5.25 -9.58 -9.83
CA PRO A 246 5.44 -10.93 -10.35
C PRO A 246 5.10 -10.99 -11.85
N ARG A 247 5.94 -11.70 -12.63
CA ARG A 247 5.92 -11.76 -14.11
C ARG A 247 6.54 -10.55 -14.83
N GLY A 248 7.28 -9.68 -14.13
CA GLY A 248 8.12 -8.64 -14.76
C GLY A 248 7.37 -7.36 -15.14
N TYR A 249 6.15 -7.15 -14.63
CA TYR A 249 5.39 -5.93 -14.89
C TYR A 249 5.86 -4.80 -13.99
N GLU A 250 6.31 -3.69 -14.56
CA GLU A 250 6.86 -2.55 -13.82
C GLU A 250 5.92 -1.36 -13.82
N HIS A 251 5.79 -0.68 -12.67
CA HIS A 251 4.92 0.50 -12.59
C HIS A 251 5.34 1.51 -11.50
N HIS A 252 5.39 2.80 -11.87
CA HIS A 252 5.84 3.90 -11.00
C HIS A 252 4.83 4.30 -9.91
N LEU A 253 3.55 4.00 -10.09
CA LEU A 253 2.53 4.26 -9.05
C LEU A 253 2.52 3.20 -7.94
N LEU A 254 3.25 2.10 -8.09
CA LEU A 254 3.41 1.14 -6.98
C LEU A 254 4.22 1.79 -5.86
N ALA A 255 4.08 1.27 -4.64
CA ALA A 255 4.83 1.76 -3.49
C ALA A 255 5.12 0.60 -2.55
N LYS A 256 6.20 0.73 -1.76
CA LYS A 256 6.66 -0.35 -0.89
C LYS A 256 5.64 -0.58 0.23
N GLN A 257 5.31 -1.84 0.50
CA GLN A 257 4.26 -2.19 1.47
C GLN A 257 4.51 -1.58 2.87
N ARG A 258 5.77 -1.55 3.33
CA ARG A 258 6.14 -0.94 4.61
C ARG A 258 5.79 0.56 4.67
N ASN A 259 6.07 1.28 3.59
CA ASN A 259 5.75 2.70 3.46
C ASN A 259 4.23 2.89 3.45
N LEU A 260 3.48 2.04 2.73
CA LEU A 260 2.02 2.09 2.74
C LEU A 260 1.43 1.86 4.15
N ASP A 261 2.04 1.00 4.97
CA ASP A 261 1.59 0.76 6.34
C ASP A 261 1.83 1.96 7.26
N VAL A 262 3.00 2.61 7.14
CA VAL A 262 3.28 3.85 7.86
C VAL A 262 2.32 4.95 7.43
N LEU A 263 2.17 5.18 6.12
CA LEU A 263 1.30 6.22 5.58
C LEU A 263 -0.15 6.06 6.03
N ARG A 264 -0.63 4.81 6.16
CA ARG A 264 -1.98 4.54 6.69
C ARG A 264 -2.11 5.01 8.13
N GLY A 265 -1.12 4.71 8.97
CA GLY A 265 -1.10 5.18 10.35
C GLY A 265 -1.08 6.70 10.41
N LEU A 266 -0.26 7.36 9.58
CA LEU A 266 -0.19 8.83 9.51
C LEU A 266 -1.52 9.46 9.10
N ILE A 267 -2.24 8.87 8.14
CA ILE A 267 -3.58 9.29 7.75
C ILE A 267 -4.52 9.25 8.97
N TRP A 268 -4.54 8.17 9.74
CA TRP A 268 -5.41 8.04 10.90
C TRP A 268 -5.13 9.02 12.04
N LEU A 269 -3.89 9.53 12.17
CA LEU A 269 -3.56 10.57 13.15
C LEU A 269 -4.35 11.86 12.92
N CYS A 270 -4.79 12.10 11.68
CA CYS A 270 -5.47 13.33 11.28
C CYS A 270 -6.95 13.36 11.68
N ALA A 271 -7.47 12.30 12.31
CA ALA A 271 -8.89 12.18 12.65
C ALA A 271 -9.41 13.28 13.58
N ALA A 272 -8.54 13.90 14.38
CA ALA A 272 -8.88 15.00 15.28
C ALA A 272 -8.58 16.40 14.70
N ASP A 273 -7.95 16.50 13.53
CA ASP A 273 -7.49 17.76 12.94
C ASP A 273 -8.52 18.32 11.95
N ASP A 274 -9.50 19.07 12.44
CA ASP A 274 -10.57 19.67 11.62
C ASP A 274 -10.15 20.95 10.86
N THR A 275 -8.97 20.95 10.26
CA THR A 275 -8.54 22.04 9.37
C THR A 275 -8.98 21.77 7.93
N ARG A 276 -9.32 22.84 7.20
CA ARG A 276 -9.69 22.80 5.78
C ARG A 276 -8.58 22.20 4.93
N GLU A 277 -7.34 22.56 5.24
CA GLU A 277 -6.14 22.13 4.54
C GLU A 277 -5.93 20.62 4.69
N MET A 278 -6.07 20.10 5.92
CA MET A 278 -5.92 18.67 6.19
C MET A 278 -7.02 17.84 5.54
N ALA A 279 -8.28 18.29 5.64
CA ALA A 279 -9.39 17.64 4.98
C ALA A 279 -9.15 17.55 3.46
N ARG A 280 -8.74 18.65 2.82
CA ARG A 280 -8.41 18.68 1.39
C ARG A 280 -7.28 17.73 1.03
N ALA A 281 -6.20 17.68 1.81
CA ALA A 281 -5.08 16.77 1.59
C ALA A 281 -5.53 15.29 1.67
N LEU A 282 -6.36 14.94 2.66
CA LEU A 282 -6.93 13.60 2.79
C LEU A 282 -7.85 13.23 1.61
N GLY A 283 -8.66 14.18 1.14
CA GLY A 283 -9.48 14.02 -0.06
C GLY A 283 -8.66 13.72 -1.31
N SER A 284 -7.60 14.51 -1.57
CA SER A 284 -6.69 14.28 -2.69
C SER A 284 -5.99 12.92 -2.61
N LEU A 285 -5.50 12.54 -1.42
CA LEU A 285 -4.91 11.21 -1.18
C LEU A 285 -5.89 10.08 -1.51
N ALA A 286 -7.15 10.19 -1.08
CA ALA A 286 -8.16 9.15 -1.36
C ALA A 286 -8.36 8.96 -2.87
N VAL A 287 -8.46 10.05 -3.64
CA VAL A 287 -8.56 9.99 -5.11
C VAL A 287 -7.31 9.36 -5.71
N ALA A 288 -6.11 9.79 -5.28
CA ALA A 288 -4.84 9.27 -5.80
C ALA A 288 -4.68 7.76 -5.55
N PHE A 289 -5.10 7.26 -4.40
CA PHE A 289 -4.99 5.84 -4.05
C PHE A 289 -6.08 4.95 -4.67
N TYR A 290 -7.21 5.52 -5.11
CA TYR A 290 -8.17 4.80 -5.95
C TYR A 290 -7.85 4.78 -7.44
N ARG A 291 -6.86 5.58 -7.88
CA ARG A 291 -6.42 5.58 -9.28
C ARG A 291 -6.06 4.15 -9.72
N LYS A 292 -6.65 3.72 -10.83
CA LYS A 292 -6.50 2.37 -11.37
C LYS A 292 -5.13 2.22 -12.05
N ILE A 293 -4.41 1.17 -11.69
CA ILE A 293 -3.22 0.66 -12.36
C ILE A 293 -3.67 -0.51 -13.26
N PRO A 294 -3.41 -0.46 -14.59
CA PRO A 294 -3.77 -1.54 -15.50
C PRO A 294 -3.22 -2.90 -15.03
N GLY A 295 -4.06 -3.94 -15.03
CA GLY A 295 -3.67 -5.29 -14.61
C GLY A 295 -3.50 -5.51 -13.09
N VAL A 296 -3.53 -4.46 -12.27
CA VAL A 296 -3.35 -4.54 -10.81
C VAL A 296 -4.62 -4.15 -10.04
N GLY A 297 -5.32 -3.10 -10.50
CA GLY A 297 -6.46 -2.53 -9.79
C GLY A 297 -6.13 -1.19 -9.13
N PRO A 298 -6.87 -0.76 -8.09
CA PRO A 298 -6.59 0.50 -7.40
C PRO A 298 -5.17 0.52 -6.81
N ARG A 299 -4.47 1.67 -6.89
CA ARG A 299 -3.12 1.84 -6.33
C ARG A 299 -3.02 1.34 -4.88
N SER A 300 -3.97 1.70 -4.03
CA SER A 300 -4.14 1.11 -2.69
C SER A 300 -5.53 1.41 -2.13
N ALA A 301 -6.51 0.53 -2.37
CA ALA A 301 -7.85 0.68 -1.81
C ALA A 301 -7.83 0.79 -0.26
N ARG A 302 -6.85 0.13 0.39
CA ARG A 302 -6.67 0.18 1.84
C ARG A 302 -6.32 1.57 2.35
N LEU A 303 -5.46 2.32 1.66
CA LEU A 303 -5.11 3.70 2.03
C LEU A 303 -6.24 4.66 1.72
N ALA A 304 -6.89 4.49 0.57
CA ALA A 304 -8.04 5.32 0.22
C ALA A 304 -9.19 5.16 1.23
N ASN A 305 -9.48 3.92 1.66
CA ASN A 305 -10.44 3.65 2.72
C ASN A 305 -10.02 4.25 4.07
N ALA A 306 -8.72 4.28 4.38
CA ALA A 306 -8.22 4.92 5.60
C ALA A 306 -8.44 6.44 5.59
N ALA A 307 -8.26 7.09 4.43
CA ALA A 307 -8.56 8.51 4.27
C ALA A 307 -10.06 8.80 4.40
N ILE A 308 -10.93 7.98 3.76
CA ILE A 308 -12.40 8.07 3.92
C ILE A 308 -12.80 7.93 5.38
N TRP A 309 -12.28 6.91 6.08
CA TRP A 309 -12.57 6.73 7.50
C TRP A 309 -12.14 7.97 8.29
N THR A 310 -10.93 8.49 8.05
CA THR A 310 -10.39 9.65 8.77
C THR A 310 -11.25 10.89 8.57
N LEU A 311 -11.62 11.21 7.33
CA LEU A 311 -12.53 12.31 7.01
C LEU A 311 -13.88 12.17 7.73
N GLY A 312 -14.39 10.94 7.81
CA GLY A 312 -15.64 10.63 8.51
C GLY A 312 -15.55 10.73 10.04
N GLN A 313 -14.35 10.86 10.61
CA GLN A 313 -14.14 11.03 12.05
C GLN A 313 -13.81 12.46 12.47
N MET A 314 -13.51 13.34 11.51
CA MET A 314 -13.24 14.74 11.79
C MET A 314 -14.45 15.40 12.46
N PRO A 315 -14.26 16.21 13.53
CA PRO A 315 -15.37 16.71 14.34
C PRO A 315 -16.22 17.79 13.67
N GLY A 316 -15.75 18.45 12.61
CA GLY A 316 -16.48 19.53 11.95
C GLY A 316 -16.86 19.26 10.50
N GLN A 317 -17.20 20.34 9.78
CA GLN A 317 -17.82 20.27 8.46
C GLN A 317 -16.81 19.99 7.33
N HIS A 318 -15.52 20.22 7.57
CA HIS A 318 -14.48 20.07 6.55
C HIS A 318 -14.34 18.63 6.05
N GLY A 319 -14.39 17.65 6.97
CA GLY A 319 -14.35 16.23 6.63
C GLY A 319 -15.56 15.79 5.80
N MET A 320 -16.77 16.24 6.19
CA MET A 320 -18.01 15.96 5.47
C MET A 320 -18.01 16.55 4.06
N ALA A 321 -17.61 17.81 3.90
CA ALA A 321 -17.51 18.46 2.60
C ALA A 321 -16.54 17.70 1.66
N GLN A 322 -15.44 17.17 2.18
CA GLN A 322 -14.51 16.36 1.38
C GLN A 322 -15.07 14.98 1.04
N LEU A 323 -15.78 14.33 1.94
CA LEU A 323 -16.48 13.08 1.64
C LEU A 323 -17.55 13.26 0.56
N ALA A 324 -18.28 14.38 0.59
CA ALA A 324 -19.22 14.75 -0.45
C ALA A 324 -18.55 14.89 -1.82
N LEU A 325 -17.43 15.64 -1.88
CA LEU A 325 -16.63 15.75 -3.08
C LEU A 325 -16.08 14.40 -3.55
N LEU A 326 -15.64 13.54 -2.63
CA LEU A 326 -15.17 12.18 -2.97
C LEU A 326 -16.26 11.32 -3.58
N LYS A 327 -17.52 11.45 -3.12
CA LYS A 327 -18.67 10.75 -3.70
C LYS A 327 -18.81 11.04 -5.19
N THR A 328 -18.47 12.26 -5.62
CA THR A 328 -18.52 12.64 -7.04
C THR A 328 -17.33 12.14 -7.86
N ARG A 329 -16.15 12.02 -7.23
CA ARG A 329 -14.87 11.72 -7.91
C ARG A 329 -14.54 10.24 -8.00
N VAL A 330 -15.04 9.41 -7.08
CA VAL A 330 -14.64 8.00 -6.96
C VAL A 330 -15.79 7.07 -7.35
N ARG A 331 -15.77 6.45 -8.52
CA ARG A 331 -16.90 5.64 -9.02
C ARG A 331 -16.93 4.17 -8.61
N LEU A 332 -15.90 3.68 -7.93
CA LEU A 332 -15.82 2.27 -7.55
C LEU A 332 -17.00 1.92 -6.61
N PRO A 333 -17.86 0.92 -6.91
CA PRO A 333 -19.05 0.64 -6.09
C PRO A 333 -18.75 0.34 -4.62
N VAL A 334 -17.64 -0.35 -4.35
CA VAL A 334 -17.19 -0.62 -2.98
C VAL A 334 -16.77 0.67 -2.27
N ALA A 335 -16.13 1.60 -2.97
CA ALA A 335 -15.74 2.89 -2.41
C ALA A 335 -16.94 3.79 -2.13
N GLN A 336 -17.93 3.82 -3.04
CA GLN A 336 -19.19 4.56 -2.85
C GLN A 336 -19.88 4.17 -1.54
N LYS A 337 -20.03 2.87 -1.27
CA LYS A 337 -20.60 2.38 -0.01
C LYS A 337 -19.81 2.83 1.23
N GLN A 338 -18.47 2.88 1.14
CA GLN A 338 -17.64 3.36 2.26
C GLN A 338 -17.78 4.87 2.48
N ILE A 339 -17.85 5.65 1.40
CA ILE A 339 -18.06 7.10 1.46
C ILE A 339 -19.43 7.42 2.06
N GLU A 340 -20.49 6.74 1.61
CA GLU A 340 -21.85 6.91 2.14
C GLU A 340 -21.93 6.55 3.63
N ALA A 341 -21.33 5.44 4.04
CA ALA A 341 -21.29 5.05 5.44
C ALA A 341 -20.50 6.05 6.32
N ALA A 342 -19.42 6.62 5.79
CA ALA A 342 -18.63 7.64 6.48
C ALA A 342 -19.42 8.96 6.60
N LEU A 343 -20.13 9.37 5.55
CA LEU A 343 -21.00 10.55 5.55
C LEU A 343 -22.13 10.41 6.57
N ALA A 344 -22.84 9.28 6.57
CA ALA A 344 -23.94 9.04 7.51
C ALA A 344 -23.49 9.14 8.96
N LYS A 345 -22.32 8.55 9.30
CA LYS A 345 -21.75 8.64 10.66
C LYS A 345 -21.29 10.05 11.03
N ALA A 346 -20.70 10.77 10.07
CA ALA A 346 -20.25 12.14 10.31
C ALA A 346 -21.44 13.09 10.53
N ALA A 347 -22.50 12.92 9.73
CA ALA A 347 -23.78 13.61 9.86
C ALA A 347 -24.44 13.35 11.23
N GLU A 348 -24.56 12.09 11.62
CA GLU A 348 -25.12 11.67 12.92
C GLU A 348 -24.35 12.32 14.09
N ARG A 349 -23.02 12.30 14.03
CA ARG A 349 -22.17 12.91 15.07
C ARG A 349 -22.30 14.43 15.13
N ALA A 350 -22.46 15.08 13.97
CA ALA A 350 -22.58 16.54 13.90
C ALA A 350 -23.99 17.03 14.28
N GLY A 351 -24.96 16.14 14.44
CA GLY A 351 -26.36 16.50 14.71
C GLY A 351 -26.97 17.37 13.62
N LEU A 352 -26.41 17.32 12.41
CA LEU A 352 -26.86 18.15 11.30
C LEU A 352 -28.22 17.65 10.80
N PRO A 353 -29.20 18.54 10.62
CA PRO A 353 -30.45 18.16 9.99
C PRO A 353 -30.17 17.77 8.52
N GLN A 354 -30.98 16.85 8.01
CA GLN A 354 -30.78 16.20 6.72
C GLN A 354 -30.66 17.20 5.55
N ASP A 355 -31.38 18.31 5.64
CA ASP A 355 -31.30 19.43 4.72
C ASP A 355 -29.86 19.96 4.61
N GLU A 356 -29.16 20.26 5.70
CA GLU A 356 -27.78 20.79 5.64
C GLU A 356 -26.76 19.81 5.05
N ILE A 357 -27.00 18.51 5.24
CA ILE A 357 -26.16 17.45 4.66
C ILE A 357 -26.36 17.39 3.15
N GLU A 358 -27.60 17.49 2.68
CA GLU A 358 -27.93 17.55 1.26
C GLU A 358 -27.38 18.82 0.57
N GLU A 359 -27.17 19.91 1.33
CA GLU A 359 -26.52 21.16 0.88
C GLU A 359 -25.04 20.94 0.57
N LEU A 360 -24.38 20.15 1.41
CA LEU A 360 -22.96 19.81 1.27
C LEU A 360 -22.72 18.72 0.22
N LEU A 361 -23.74 17.93 -0.12
CA LEU A 361 -23.63 16.73 -0.95
C LEU A 361 -23.99 16.93 -2.42
N VAL A 362 -24.26 18.16 -2.86
CA VAL A 362 -24.64 18.42 -4.26
C VAL A 362 -23.53 17.95 -5.20
N PRO A 363 -23.81 16.99 -6.11
CA PRO A 363 -22.78 16.50 -7.01
C PRO A 363 -22.35 17.57 -8.02
N THR A 364 -21.05 17.62 -8.33
CA THR A 364 -20.52 18.55 -9.35
C THR A 364 -20.58 17.98 -10.76
N TYR A 365 -20.86 16.68 -10.93
CA TYR A 365 -20.95 15.98 -12.23
C TYR A 365 -19.73 16.14 -13.16
N GLY A 366 -18.58 16.49 -12.58
CA GLY A 366 -17.33 16.73 -13.31
C GLY A 366 -17.22 18.14 -13.92
N LEU A 367 -18.11 19.07 -13.56
CA LEU A 367 -17.97 20.49 -13.87
C LEU A 367 -16.70 21.03 -13.21
N SER A 368 -15.79 21.56 -14.03
CA SER A 368 -14.50 22.12 -13.61
C SER A 368 -14.62 23.59 -13.21
N GLU A 369 -15.62 24.27 -13.75
CA GLU A 369 -15.99 25.66 -13.48
C GLU A 369 -17.51 25.73 -13.33
N VAL A 370 -18.06 26.86 -12.89
CA VAL A 370 -19.51 27.04 -12.75
C VAL A 370 -20.18 26.84 -14.11
N GLY A 371 -20.96 25.76 -14.20
CA GLY A 371 -21.72 25.37 -15.37
C GLY A 371 -20.91 24.83 -16.54
N LEU A 372 -19.61 24.51 -16.38
CA LEU A 372 -18.80 24.01 -17.49
C LEU A 372 -17.97 22.77 -17.13
N ARG A 373 -18.09 21.72 -17.94
CA ARG A 373 -17.14 20.59 -18.02
C ARG A 373 -16.62 20.49 -19.44
N ARG A 374 -15.31 20.44 -19.60
CA ARG A 374 -14.63 20.27 -20.90
C ARG A 374 -13.78 19.01 -20.88
N GLU A 375 -13.93 18.17 -21.89
CA GLU A 375 -13.18 16.91 -22.02
C GLU A 375 -12.69 16.73 -23.45
N VAL A 376 -11.40 16.44 -23.63
CA VAL A 376 -10.80 16.19 -24.95
C VAL A 376 -10.77 14.69 -25.20
N LEU A 377 -11.52 14.24 -26.21
CA LEU A 377 -11.65 12.85 -26.61
C LEU A 377 -11.17 12.69 -28.05
N GLY A 378 -9.91 12.25 -28.19
CA GLY A 378 -9.22 12.20 -29.47
C GLY A 378 -9.09 13.60 -30.09
N ASN A 379 -9.63 13.78 -31.30
CA ASN A 379 -9.58 15.06 -32.03
C ASN A 379 -10.82 15.94 -31.80
N VAL A 380 -11.64 15.64 -30.79
CA VAL A 380 -12.88 16.35 -30.48
C VAL A 380 -12.88 16.78 -29.02
N THR A 381 -13.15 18.04 -28.76
CA THR A 381 -13.45 18.58 -27.44
C THR A 381 -14.95 18.50 -27.22
N VAL A 382 -15.38 17.84 -26.15
CA VAL A 382 -16.77 17.78 -25.71
C VAL A 382 -16.94 18.72 -24.53
N GLU A 383 -17.92 19.63 -24.64
CA GLU A 383 -18.26 20.60 -23.61
C GLU A 383 -19.68 20.33 -23.11
N LEU A 384 -19.82 20.06 -21.82
CA LEU A 384 -21.09 20.04 -21.11
C LEU A 384 -21.29 21.42 -20.47
N MET A 385 -22.34 22.12 -20.91
CA MET A 385 -22.67 23.46 -20.46
C MET A 385 -24.00 23.47 -19.70
N VAL A 386 -24.04 24.23 -18.61
CA VAL A 386 -25.23 24.48 -17.79
C VAL A 386 -25.45 25.99 -17.70
N ALA A 387 -26.28 26.52 -18.59
CA ALA A 387 -26.60 27.95 -18.67
C ALA A 387 -28.03 28.13 -19.22
N GLY A 388 -29.02 28.33 -18.34
CA GLY A 388 -30.43 28.35 -18.72
C GLY A 388 -30.99 27.00 -19.23
N GLY A 389 -30.17 25.96 -19.24
CA GLY A 389 -30.44 24.61 -19.73
C GLY A 389 -29.17 23.76 -19.68
N VAL A 390 -29.28 22.45 -19.93
CA VAL A 390 -28.14 21.51 -19.96
C VAL A 390 -27.89 21.07 -21.39
N GLU A 391 -26.70 21.37 -21.91
CA GLU A 391 -26.33 21.13 -23.30
C GLU A 391 -24.98 20.42 -23.44
N LEU A 392 -24.86 19.59 -24.48
CA LEU A 392 -23.59 18.97 -24.90
C LEU A 392 -23.18 19.52 -26.26
N CYS A 393 -22.05 20.21 -26.28
CA CYS A 393 -21.42 20.77 -27.46
C CYS A 393 -20.18 19.95 -27.86
N TYR A 394 -19.97 19.78 -29.17
CA TYR A 394 -18.83 19.05 -29.70
C TYR A 394 -18.03 19.98 -30.61
N THR A 395 -16.76 20.17 -30.35
CA THR A 395 -15.88 21.04 -31.14
C THR A 395 -14.71 20.22 -31.64
N ARG A 396 -14.53 20.16 -32.97
CA ARG A 396 -13.40 19.43 -33.56
C ARG A 396 -12.11 20.25 -33.44
N ALA A 397 -10.95 19.60 -33.55
CA ALA A 397 -9.63 20.25 -33.49
C ALA A 397 -9.42 21.42 -34.49
N ASP A 398 -10.23 21.49 -35.56
CA ASP A 398 -10.27 22.60 -36.52
C ASP A 398 -11.13 23.80 -36.05
N GLY A 399 -11.66 23.75 -34.83
CA GLY A 399 -12.51 24.79 -34.24
C GLY A 399 -13.98 24.70 -34.65
N LYS A 400 -14.38 23.77 -35.53
CA LYS A 400 -15.76 23.65 -36.00
C LYS A 400 -16.66 22.98 -34.96
N ARG A 401 -17.74 23.66 -34.57
CA ARG A 401 -18.81 23.11 -33.71
C ARG A 401 -19.69 22.12 -34.48
N LEU A 402 -20.07 21.04 -33.81
CA LEU A 402 -20.90 19.95 -34.34
C LEU A 402 -22.15 19.80 -33.47
N ALA A 403 -23.29 19.61 -34.13
CA ALA A 403 -24.58 19.42 -33.48
C ALA A 403 -24.78 18.01 -32.87
N SER A 404 -23.90 17.05 -33.19
CA SER A 404 -24.01 15.69 -32.65
C SER A 404 -22.63 15.01 -32.56
N ALA A 405 -22.55 14.02 -31.67
CA ALA A 405 -21.35 13.22 -31.47
C ALA A 405 -20.92 12.50 -32.76
N PRO A 406 -19.67 12.71 -33.25
CA PRO A 406 -19.14 12.02 -34.42
C PRO A 406 -19.15 10.50 -34.27
N LYS A 407 -19.30 9.77 -35.38
CA LYS A 407 -19.33 8.31 -35.38
C LYS A 407 -18.03 7.70 -34.84
N ALA A 408 -16.87 8.27 -35.19
CA ALA A 408 -15.57 7.86 -34.67
C ALA A 408 -15.49 7.97 -33.14
N LEU A 409 -16.01 9.08 -32.58
CA LEU A 409 -16.06 9.31 -31.13
C LEU A 409 -16.91 8.25 -30.41
N LYS A 410 -18.05 7.86 -31.00
CA LYS A 410 -18.92 6.81 -30.43
C LYS A 410 -18.27 5.43 -30.41
N THR A 411 -17.44 5.12 -31.42
CA THR A 411 -16.76 3.82 -31.53
C THR A 411 -15.53 3.73 -30.63
N GLU A 412 -14.71 4.78 -30.58
CA GLU A 412 -13.41 4.79 -29.87
C GLU A 412 -13.53 5.21 -28.40
N HIS A 413 -14.49 6.09 -28.07
CA HIS A 413 -14.67 6.66 -26.74
C HIS A 413 -16.12 6.55 -26.22
N GLY A 414 -16.84 5.50 -26.63
CA GLY A 414 -18.25 5.31 -26.33
C GLY A 414 -18.60 5.32 -24.83
N GLU A 415 -17.73 4.76 -23.97
CA GLU A 415 -17.95 4.78 -22.51
C GLU A 415 -17.86 6.20 -21.93
N ALA A 416 -16.86 6.98 -22.33
CA ALA A 416 -16.69 8.37 -21.87
C ALA A 416 -17.83 9.28 -22.35
N LEU A 417 -18.30 9.08 -23.59
CA LEU A 417 -19.45 9.81 -24.11
C LEU A 417 -20.74 9.44 -23.36
N LYS A 418 -20.94 8.16 -23.04
CA LYS A 418 -22.08 7.68 -22.26
C LYS A 418 -22.09 8.30 -20.86
N GLU A 419 -20.92 8.43 -20.26
CA GLU A 419 -20.74 9.09 -18.98
C GLU A 419 -21.10 10.58 -19.02
N LEU A 420 -20.60 11.33 -20.02
CA LEU A 420 -20.96 12.74 -20.23
C LEU A 420 -22.47 12.93 -20.45
N SER A 421 -23.07 12.03 -21.22
CA SER A 421 -24.52 12.03 -21.49
C SER A 421 -25.33 11.71 -20.23
N SER A 422 -24.86 10.76 -19.41
CA SER A 422 -25.46 10.46 -18.11
C SER A 422 -25.36 11.65 -17.16
N ALA A 423 -24.18 12.28 -17.08
CA ALA A 423 -23.99 13.48 -16.28
C ALA A 423 -24.93 14.61 -16.71
N ALA A 424 -25.11 14.83 -18.02
CA ALA A 424 -26.08 15.81 -18.53
C ALA A 424 -27.52 15.49 -18.09
N ALA A 425 -27.93 14.22 -18.19
CA ALA A 425 -29.26 13.78 -17.78
C ALA A 425 -29.48 13.94 -16.25
N ASP A 426 -28.48 13.55 -15.45
CA ASP A 426 -28.54 13.64 -13.99
C ASP A 426 -28.58 15.10 -13.53
N ILE A 427 -27.77 15.98 -14.13
CA ILE A 427 -27.83 17.43 -13.88
C ILE A 427 -29.23 17.97 -14.18
N LYS A 428 -29.78 17.62 -15.35
CA LYS A 428 -31.11 18.09 -15.77
C LYS A 428 -32.19 17.65 -14.81
N ALA A 429 -32.09 16.45 -14.24
CA ALA A 429 -33.00 15.95 -13.22
C ALA A 429 -32.79 16.63 -11.85
N MET A 430 -31.56 17.02 -11.52
CA MET A 430 -31.19 17.57 -10.21
C MET A 430 -31.51 19.08 -10.08
N LEU A 431 -31.34 19.85 -11.15
CA LEU A 431 -31.48 21.32 -11.13
C LEU A 431 -32.81 21.81 -10.54
N PRO A 432 -33.99 21.23 -10.88
CA PRO A 432 -35.26 21.64 -10.27
C PRO A 432 -35.27 21.47 -8.74
N ALA A 433 -34.76 20.34 -8.24
CA ALA A 433 -34.69 20.09 -6.81
C ALA A 433 -33.77 21.08 -6.08
N GLN A 434 -32.65 21.48 -6.70
CA GLN A 434 -31.76 22.50 -6.13
C GLN A 434 -32.37 23.90 -6.17
N ARG A 435 -33.10 24.25 -7.23
CA ARG A 435 -33.85 25.51 -7.32
C ARG A 435 -34.91 25.60 -6.23
N ASP A 436 -35.78 24.59 -6.13
CA ASP A 436 -36.88 24.56 -5.17
C ASP A 436 -36.35 24.58 -3.73
N ARG A 437 -35.20 23.96 -3.51
CA ARG A 437 -34.48 24.01 -2.23
C ARG A 437 -33.99 25.42 -1.90
N ILE A 438 -33.34 26.13 -2.82
CA ILE A 438 -32.90 27.52 -2.59
C ILE A 438 -34.11 28.39 -2.21
N GLU A 439 -35.25 28.19 -2.87
CA GLU A 439 -36.51 28.86 -2.53
C GLU A 439 -37.01 28.50 -1.13
N GLN A 440 -37.01 27.21 -0.76
CA GLN A 440 -37.38 26.78 0.60
C GLN A 440 -36.46 27.35 1.67
N LEU A 441 -35.16 27.43 1.40
CA LEU A 441 -34.18 28.00 2.31
C LEU A 441 -34.43 29.50 2.58
N TYR A 442 -34.88 30.23 1.57
CA TYR A 442 -35.36 31.61 1.72
C TYR A 442 -36.61 31.67 2.62
N LEU A 443 -37.60 30.79 2.40
CA LEU A 443 -38.81 30.73 3.22
C LEU A 443 -38.52 30.37 4.68
N GLN A 444 -37.49 29.56 4.93
CA GLN A 444 -37.02 29.19 6.27
C GLN A 444 -36.16 30.28 6.94
N GLN A 445 -35.88 31.38 6.25
CA GLN A 445 -35.02 32.47 6.73
C GLN A 445 -33.65 31.98 7.21
N LYS A 446 -33.08 30.96 6.55
CA LYS A 446 -31.74 30.47 6.89
C LYS A 446 -30.71 31.57 6.65
N THR A 447 -29.71 31.60 7.53
CA THR A 447 -28.61 32.55 7.46
C THR A 447 -27.29 31.80 7.42
N TRP A 448 -26.34 32.33 6.66
CA TRP A 448 -24.98 31.80 6.56
C TRP A 448 -23.97 32.93 6.67
N PRO A 449 -22.77 32.66 7.18
CA PRO A 449 -21.61 33.51 6.94
C PRO A 449 -21.36 33.63 5.43
N LEU A 450 -21.03 34.84 4.96
CA LEU A 450 -20.83 35.14 3.53
C LEU A 450 -19.85 34.18 2.85
N SER A 451 -18.75 33.83 3.51
CA SER A 451 -17.75 32.90 2.97
C SER A 451 -18.29 31.49 2.73
N VAL A 452 -19.18 31.02 3.61
CA VAL A 452 -19.80 29.69 3.50
C VAL A 452 -20.86 29.68 2.40
N TRP A 453 -21.67 30.74 2.33
CA TRP A 453 -22.65 30.89 1.26
C TRP A 453 -21.98 30.92 -0.11
N ARG A 454 -20.89 31.69 -0.24
CA ARG A 454 -20.16 31.79 -1.50
C ARG A 454 -19.61 30.43 -1.95
N GLU A 455 -19.03 29.66 -1.03
CA GLU A 455 -18.48 28.33 -1.32
C GLU A 455 -19.56 27.29 -1.69
N ARG A 456 -20.71 27.30 -1.01
CA ARG A 456 -21.77 26.30 -1.20
C ARG A 456 -22.70 26.59 -2.39
N TYR A 457 -22.88 27.86 -2.74
CA TYR A 457 -23.81 28.28 -3.77
C TYR A 457 -23.09 28.93 -4.94
N LEU A 458 -22.57 30.15 -4.75
CA LEU A 458 -22.04 30.97 -5.85
C LEU A 458 -20.88 30.32 -6.60
N ASP A 459 -19.90 29.78 -5.87
CA ASP A 459 -18.69 29.17 -6.42
C ASP A 459 -18.89 27.66 -6.69
N HIS A 460 -20.04 27.09 -6.33
CA HIS A 460 -20.29 25.67 -6.51
C HIS A 460 -20.53 25.36 -8.00
N PRO A 461 -19.81 24.40 -8.62
CA PRO A 461 -19.83 24.17 -10.06
C PRO A 461 -21.23 23.95 -10.69
N LEU A 462 -22.15 23.30 -9.95
CA LEU A 462 -23.54 23.13 -10.38
C LEU A 462 -24.48 24.19 -9.83
N VAL A 463 -24.59 24.32 -8.49
CA VAL A 463 -25.55 25.23 -7.84
C VAL A 463 -25.35 26.69 -8.24
N GLY A 464 -24.14 27.16 -8.51
CA GLY A 464 -23.88 28.55 -8.93
C GLY A 464 -24.44 28.92 -10.31
N THR A 465 -25.05 27.96 -11.01
CA THR A 465 -25.76 28.17 -12.29
C THR A 465 -27.23 28.57 -12.10
N LEU A 466 -27.76 28.44 -10.88
CA LEU A 466 -29.08 28.87 -10.44
C LEU A 466 -28.99 30.24 -9.78
#